data_AF-A0A7S2KUK6-F1
#
_entry.id   AF-A0A7S2KUK6-F1
#
_cell.length_a   1.000
_cell.length_b   1.000
_cell.length_c   1.000
_cell.angle_alpha   90.00
_cell.angle_beta   90.00
_cell.angle_gamma   90.00
#
_symmetry.space_group_name_H-M   'P 1'
#
loop_
_entity.id
_entity.type
_entity.pdbx_description
1 polymer ?
#
loop_
_entity_poly.entity_id
_entity_poly.type
_entity_poly.pdbx_seq_one_letter_code
_entity_poly.pdbx_strand_id
1 'polypeptide(L)'
;VTLAQKNELKKYLVEKGNCPNAIERNLASKGIVRGFGEDVYEQMYSFPYIDTDQFPHGLCVLGASSVGAYSTDFDLEYSVIPDFGDGVELWGDRDYTVSGIQGSEMCEGGLYLKPNRHKLINRFTEIEFAANSIDGVVTMCAFVQSSDSRTGKWNEKLPSDRFSVSGEF
;
A
#
# COMPACT_ATOMS: atom_id res chain seq x y z
N VAL A 1 -3.18 22.73 -17.49
CA VAL A 1 -3.06 22.28 -18.91
C VAL A 1 -3.90 23.16 -19.81
N THR A 2 -3.31 23.79 -20.82
CA THR A 2 -4.00 24.71 -21.74
C THR A 2 -4.78 23.95 -22.82
N LEU A 3 -5.76 24.62 -23.45
CA LEU A 3 -6.59 24.02 -24.50
C LEU A 3 -5.77 23.59 -25.73
N ALA A 4 -4.69 24.33 -26.03
CA ALA A 4 -3.75 23.99 -27.09
C ALA A 4 -3.00 22.67 -26.80
N GLN A 5 -2.57 22.47 -25.55
CA GLN A 5 -1.94 21.21 -25.12
C GLN A 5 -2.91 20.03 -25.19
N LYS A 6 -4.19 20.23 -24.83
CA LYS A 6 -5.23 19.19 -24.95
C LYS A 6 -5.49 18.79 -26.40
N ASN A 7 -5.42 19.73 -27.33
CA ASN A 7 -5.68 19.47 -28.75
C ASN A 7 -4.50 18.78 -29.47
N GLU A 8 -3.26 19.05 -29.06
CA GLU A 8 -2.11 18.28 -29.53
C GLU A 8 -2.14 16.84 -29.02
N LEU A 9 -2.50 16.63 -27.75
CA LEU A 9 -2.62 15.29 -27.16
C LEU A 9 -3.61 14.37 -27.87
N LYS A 10 -4.67 14.93 -28.50
CA LYS A 10 -5.65 14.15 -29.26
C LYS A 10 -5.08 13.47 -30.50
N LYS A 11 -4.01 14.00 -31.09
CA LYS A 11 -3.39 13.46 -32.31
C LYS A 11 -2.59 12.17 -32.07
N TYR A 12 -2.29 11.87 -30.80
CA TYR A 12 -1.50 10.71 -30.38
C TYR A 12 -2.34 9.61 -29.71
N LEU A 13 -3.66 9.78 -29.66
CA LEU A 13 -4.59 8.77 -29.15
C LEU A 13 -4.83 7.72 -30.24
N VAL A 14 -4.31 6.51 -30.02
CA VAL A 14 -4.60 5.35 -30.88
C VAL A 14 -5.98 4.82 -30.51
N GLU A 15 -6.87 4.68 -31.50
CA GLU A 15 -8.24 4.23 -31.30
C GLU A 15 -8.31 2.85 -30.64
N LYS A 16 -9.27 2.72 -29.71
CA LYS A 16 -9.50 1.56 -28.85
C LYS A 16 -9.57 0.26 -29.66
N GLY A 17 -8.60 -0.63 -29.46
CA GLY A 17 -8.69 -1.98 -30.00
C GLY A 17 -7.61 -2.95 -29.55
N ASN A 18 -6.33 -2.57 -29.55
CA ASN A 18 -5.26 -3.57 -29.53
C ASN A 18 -4.28 -3.56 -28.36
N CYS A 19 -4.41 -2.65 -27.39
CA CYS A 19 -3.64 -2.73 -26.14
C CYS A 19 -4.45 -2.09 -25.01
N PRO A 20 -5.10 -2.88 -24.15
CA PRO A 20 -5.52 -2.39 -22.85
C PRO A 20 -4.31 -1.71 -22.19
N ASN A 21 -4.50 -0.48 -21.71
CA ASN A 21 -3.51 0.25 -20.91
C ASN A 21 -2.29 0.79 -21.69
N ALA A 22 -2.32 0.85 -23.03
CA ALA A 22 -1.27 1.54 -23.80
C ALA A 22 -1.18 3.04 -23.50
N ILE A 23 -2.32 3.67 -23.20
CA ILE A 23 -2.39 5.07 -22.75
C ILE A 23 -1.64 5.22 -21.41
N GLU A 24 -1.93 4.37 -20.43
CA GLU A 24 -1.24 4.35 -19.14
C GLU A 24 0.26 4.10 -19.31
N ARG A 25 0.68 3.15 -20.15
CA ARG A 25 2.10 2.88 -20.42
C ARG A 25 2.83 4.00 -21.18
N ASN A 26 2.14 4.79 -21.99
CA ASN A 26 2.75 5.90 -22.73
C ASN A 26 2.84 7.16 -21.85
N LEU A 27 1.75 7.47 -21.14
CA LEU A 27 1.71 8.53 -20.13
C LEU A 27 2.81 8.28 -19.10
N ALA A 28 2.98 7.03 -18.72
CA ALA A 28 4.04 6.59 -17.87
C ALA A 28 5.47 6.81 -18.37
N SER A 29 5.76 6.42 -19.60
CA SER A 29 7.07 6.60 -20.22
C SER A 29 7.43 8.07 -20.42
N LYS A 30 6.45 8.96 -20.29
CA LYS A 30 6.56 10.42 -20.41
C LYS A 30 6.39 11.14 -19.07
N GLY A 31 6.29 10.42 -17.95
CA GLY A 31 6.11 11.00 -16.60
C GLY A 31 4.74 11.63 -16.32
N ILE A 32 3.73 11.37 -17.15
CA ILE A 32 2.36 11.91 -17.01
C ILE A 32 1.46 10.96 -16.21
N VAL A 33 1.66 9.63 -16.31
CA VAL A 33 1.03 8.61 -15.45
C VAL A 33 1.86 7.30 -15.43
N ARG A 34 2.84 7.12 -14.52
CA ARG A 34 3.34 5.80 -14.05
C ARG A 34 3.67 5.96 -12.58
N GLY A 35 3.43 4.91 -11.79
CA GLY A 35 3.88 4.68 -10.41
C GLY A 35 4.32 5.92 -9.64
N PHE A 36 3.52 6.32 -8.64
CA PHE A 36 3.85 7.32 -7.63
C PHE A 36 4.74 8.44 -8.18
N GLY A 37 4.12 9.53 -8.69
CA GLY A 37 4.91 10.75 -8.85
C GLY A 37 5.57 11.03 -7.50
N GLU A 38 6.90 11.05 -7.45
CA GLU A 38 7.66 11.33 -6.21
C GLU A 38 7.28 12.71 -5.63
N ASP A 39 6.63 13.56 -6.43
CA ASP A 39 6.05 14.85 -6.05
C ASP A 39 4.57 14.79 -5.58
N VAL A 40 3.96 13.60 -5.49
CA VAL A 40 2.53 13.42 -5.16
C VAL A 40 2.30 13.05 -3.70
N TYR A 41 3.28 12.42 -3.05
CA TYR A 41 3.20 12.01 -1.66
C TYR A 41 4.27 12.71 -0.82
N GLU A 42 3.85 13.40 0.24
CA GLU A 42 4.74 14.13 1.14
C GLU A 42 5.62 13.19 1.96
N GLN A 43 5.11 12.00 2.28
CA GLN A 43 5.75 11.05 3.17
C GLN A 43 5.92 9.70 2.46
N MET A 44 7.13 9.14 2.55
CA MET A 44 7.45 7.82 2.04
C MET A 44 8.24 7.01 3.05
N TYR A 45 8.06 5.69 3.03
CA TYR A 45 8.83 4.76 3.85
C TYR A 45 9.03 3.44 3.10
N SER A 46 10.28 3.00 2.98
CA SER A 46 10.62 1.69 2.41
C SER A 46 10.79 0.68 3.53
N PHE A 47 9.97 -0.37 3.52
CA PHE A 47 10.06 -1.44 4.51
C PHE A 47 11.28 -2.33 4.24
N PRO A 48 11.81 -3.00 5.28
CA PRO A 48 12.80 -4.04 5.07
C PRO A 48 12.25 -5.17 4.19
N TYR A 49 13.09 -5.74 3.33
CA TYR A 49 12.65 -6.86 2.49
C TYR A 49 12.12 -8.05 3.31
N ILE A 50 11.16 -8.75 2.71
CA ILE A 50 10.48 -9.91 3.30
C ILE A 50 11.39 -11.15 3.19
N ASP A 51 11.66 -11.81 4.32
CA ASP A 51 12.53 -13.00 4.38
C ASP A 51 11.76 -14.33 4.56
N THR A 52 10.57 -14.44 3.96
CA THR A 52 9.74 -15.66 3.95
C THR A 52 8.77 -15.63 2.77
N ASP A 53 8.26 -16.79 2.34
CA ASP A 53 7.23 -16.88 1.30
C ASP A 53 5.78 -16.91 1.86
N GLN A 54 5.67 -17.12 3.17
CA GLN A 54 4.42 -17.08 3.92
C GLN A 54 4.40 -15.79 4.75
N PHE A 55 4.05 -14.64 4.18
CA PHE A 55 4.06 -13.36 4.90
C PHE A 55 2.68 -12.70 5.03
N PRO A 56 1.85 -13.13 6.01
CA PRO A 56 0.63 -12.42 6.37
C PRO A 56 0.97 -11.05 6.93
N HIS A 57 0.43 -10.01 6.29
CA HIS A 57 0.63 -8.64 6.73
C HIS A 57 -0.53 -7.74 6.30
N GLY A 58 -0.54 -6.53 6.84
CA GLY A 58 -1.38 -5.43 6.37
C GLY A 58 -0.79 -4.11 6.83
N LEU A 59 -1.11 -3.02 6.15
CA LEU A 59 -0.68 -1.68 6.56
C LEU A 59 -1.92 -0.84 6.85
N CYS A 60 -1.89 -0.07 7.94
CA CYS A 60 -2.98 0.83 8.30
C CYS A 60 -2.43 2.21 8.65
N VAL A 61 -3.21 3.25 8.35
CA VAL A 61 -2.74 4.63 8.39
C VAL A 61 -3.79 5.54 9.01
N LEU A 62 -3.37 6.36 9.97
CA LEU A 62 -4.15 7.45 10.55
C LEU A 62 -3.58 8.81 10.15
N GLY A 63 -4.45 9.81 10.07
CA GLY A 63 -4.05 11.19 9.79
C GLY A 63 -3.64 11.47 8.34
N ALA A 64 -3.97 10.58 7.41
CA ALA A 64 -3.65 10.73 5.99
C ALA A 64 -4.89 11.04 5.14
N SER A 65 -4.74 11.96 4.18
CA SER A 65 -5.77 12.30 3.19
C SER A 65 -5.76 11.36 1.99
N SER A 66 -4.60 10.77 1.70
CA SER A 66 -4.41 9.75 0.66
C SER A 66 -3.22 8.87 1.02
N VAL A 67 -3.31 7.58 0.70
CA VAL A 67 -2.28 6.58 1.00
C VAL A 67 -2.11 5.61 -0.18
N GLY A 68 -0.94 4.99 -0.27
CA GLY A 68 -0.68 3.91 -1.19
C GLY A 68 0.44 3.01 -0.70
N ALA A 69 0.47 1.79 -1.24
CA ALA A 69 1.60 0.89 -1.11
C ALA A 69 1.95 0.26 -2.45
N TYR A 70 3.24 0.05 -2.65
CA TYR A 70 3.82 -0.59 -3.82
C TYR A 70 4.65 -1.80 -3.40
N SER A 71 4.70 -2.80 -4.26
CA SER A 71 5.55 -3.98 -4.07
C SER A 71 6.39 -4.24 -5.31
N THR A 72 7.63 -4.69 -5.11
CA THR A 72 8.45 -5.26 -6.20
C THR A 72 7.92 -6.61 -6.70
N ASP A 73 7.01 -7.24 -5.95
CA ASP A 73 6.28 -8.43 -6.37
C ASP A 73 5.00 -8.03 -7.12
N PHE A 74 4.99 -8.21 -8.44
CA PHE A 74 3.85 -7.82 -9.31
C PHE A 74 2.53 -8.51 -8.96
N ASP A 75 2.63 -9.59 -8.20
CA ASP A 75 1.52 -10.41 -7.77
C ASP A 75 0.88 -9.89 -6.47
N LEU A 76 1.58 -8.99 -5.75
CA LEU A 76 1.16 -8.37 -4.50
C LEU A 76 0.70 -6.93 -4.75
N GLU A 77 -0.61 -6.72 -4.69
CA GLU A 77 -1.25 -5.44 -4.91
C GLU A 77 -2.02 -5.00 -3.66
N TYR A 78 -2.18 -3.69 -3.49
CA TYR A 78 -2.90 -3.11 -2.34
C TYR A 78 -4.11 -2.30 -2.78
N SER A 79 -5.21 -2.46 -2.05
CA SER A 79 -6.41 -1.64 -2.17
C SER A 79 -6.60 -0.80 -0.91
N VAL A 80 -7.00 0.46 -1.06
CA VAL A 80 -7.31 1.33 0.07
C VAL A 80 -8.74 1.08 0.54
N ILE A 81 -8.90 0.71 1.80
CA ILE A 81 -10.17 0.47 2.48
C ILE A 81 -10.34 1.54 3.58
N PRO A 82 -11.36 2.39 3.52
CA PRO A 82 -11.62 3.38 4.56
C PRO A 82 -12.24 2.74 5.80
N ASP A 83 -12.27 3.50 6.91
CA ASP A 83 -12.96 3.16 8.16
C ASP A 83 -12.54 1.78 8.71
N PHE A 84 -11.23 1.54 8.83
CA PHE A 84 -10.70 0.27 9.32
C PHE A 84 -11.23 -0.09 10.72
N GLY A 85 -11.70 -1.31 10.89
CA GLY A 85 -12.26 -1.79 12.16
C GLY A 85 -12.78 -3.21 12.05
N ASP A 86 -13.52 -3.64 13.07
CA ASP A 86 -14.09 -4.99 13.15
C ASP A 86 -14.96 -5.32 11.93
N GLY A 87 -14.79 -6.55 11.40
CA GLY A 87 -15.50 -7.03 10.22
C GLY A 87 -14.86 -6.64 8.88
N VAL A 88 -13.83 -5.78 8.87
CA VAL A 88 -13.07 -5.51 7.63
C VAL A 88 -12.27 -6.76 7.23
N GLU A 89 -12.40 -7.15 5.97
CA GLU A 89 -11.59 -8.24 5.38
C GLU A 89 -10.12 -7.82 5.25
N LEU A 90 -9.23 -8.64 5.82
CA LEU A 90 -7.79 -8.37 5.86
C LEU A 90 -7.09 -8.63 4.53
N TRP A 91 -7.58 -9.58 3.71
CA TRP A 91 -6.93 -9.97 2.46
C TRP A 91 -7.92 -10.20 1.33
N GLY A 92 -7.46 -10.06 0.08
CA GLY A 92 -8.30 -10.22 -1.11
C GLY A 92 -8.58 -11.68 -1.51
N ASP A 93 -7.79 -12.63 -1.01
CA ASP A 93 -7.84 -14.05 -1.43
C ASP A 93 -8.43 -14.98 -0.35
N ARG A 94 -8.90 -14.45 0.77
CA ARG A 94 -9.50 -15.17 1.91
C ARG A 94 -10.58 -14.30 2.57
N ASP A 95 -11.44 -14.92 3.35
CA ASP A 95 -12.58 -14.31 4.05
C ASP A 95 -12.27 -13.96 5.53
N TYR A 96 -10.99 -13.81 5.87
CA TYR A 96 -10.57 -13.47 7.22
C TYR A 96 -10.83 -12.00 7.51
N THR A 97 -11.58 -11.75 8.58
CA THR A 97 -11.93 -10.40 9.02
C THR A 97 -11.25 -10.04 10.32
N VAL A 98 -11.02 -8.74 10.51
CA VAL A 98 -10.60 -8.16 11.78
C VAL A 98 -11.65 -8.40 12.86
N SER A 99 -11.20 -8.61 14.10
CA SER A 99 -12.02 -8.58 15.30
C SER A 99 -11.23 -8.05 16.49
N GLY A 100 -11.90 -7.39 17.43
CA GLY A 100 -11.29 -6.98 18.70
C GLY A 100 -10.48 -5.68 18.62
N ILE A 101 -10.62 -4.88 17.56
CA ILE A 101 -9.98 -3.57 17.48
C ILE A 101 -10.59 -2.61 18.49
N GLN A 102 -9.72 -1.89 19.21
CA GLN A 102 -10.09 -0.90 20.19
C GLN A 102 -9.19 0.32 20.02
N GLY A 103 -9.78 1.43 19.60
CA GLY A 103 -9.11 2.73 19.57
C GLY A 103 -8.09 2.93 18.47
N SER A 104 -7.63 4.19 18.38
CA SER A 104 -6.66 4.63 17.38
C SER A 104 -5.29 3.94 17.49
N GLU A 105 -4.94 3.39 18.65
CA GLU A 105 -3.72 2.61 18.86
C GLU A 105 -3.71 1.30 18.07
N MET A 106 -4.89 0.77 17.73
CA MET A 106 -5.09 -0.37 16.83
C MET A 106 -5.47 0.07 15.41
N CYS A 107 -5.32 1.36 15.10
CA CYS A 107 -5.66 1.97 13.83
C CYS A 107 -7.17 1.98 13.50
N GLU A 108 -8.04 1.93 14.52
CA GLU A 108 -9.49 2.05 14.33
C GLU A 108 -9.85 3.37 13.62
N GLY A 109 -10.70 3.29 12.61
CA GLY A 109 -11.12 4.41 11.76
C GLY A 109 -10.09 4.85 10.72
N GLY A 110 -8.96 4.16 10.60
CA GLY A 110 -7.90 4.49 9.65
C GLY A 110 -8.16 4.04 8.22
N LEU A 111 -7.19 4.36 7.34
CA LEU A 111 -7.12 3.85 5.97
C LEU A 111 -6.29 2.57 5.98
N TYR A 112 -6.91 1.45 5.62
CA TYR A 112 -6.27 0.16 5.51
C TYR A 112 -5.82 -0.13 4.09
N LEU A 113 -4.54 -0.43 3.91
CA LEU A 113 -3.96 -0.92 2.67
C LEU A 113 -4.08 -2.45 2.66
N LYS A 114 -5.22 -2.93 2.17
CA LYS A 114 -5.58 -4.34 2.06
C LYS A 114 -4.73 -5.02 0.98
N PRO A 115 -3.85 -5.97 1.33
CA PRO A 115 -3.16 -6.76 0.31
C PRO A 115 -4.14 -7.71 -0.38
N ASN A 116 -3.96 -7.92 -1.67
CA ASN A 116 -4.75 -8.90 -2.43
C ASN A 116 -4.47 -10.35 -2.00
N ARG A 117 -3.37 -10.61 -1.28
CA ARG A 117 -2.93 -11.95 -0.86
C ARG A 117 -2.63 -12.01 0.64
N HIS A 118 -3.13 -13.06 1.30
CA HIS A 118 -2.80 -13.38 2.68
C HIS A 118 -1.39 -13.97 2.83
N LYS A 119 -0.89 -14.68 1.81
CA LYS A 119 0.43 -15.34 1.80
C LYS A 119 0.85 -15.65 0.36
N LEU A 120 1.96 -16.37 0.15
CA LEU A 120 2.57 -16.58 -1.18
C LEU A 120 3.07 -15.26 -1.78
N ILE A 121 3.96 -14.63 -1.02
CA ILE A 121 4.69 -13.42 -1.42
C ILE A 121 6.12 -13.86 -1.67
N ASN A 122 6.75 -13.41 -2.75
CA ASN A 122 8.11 -13.83 -3.05
C ASN A 122 9.09 -13.38 -1.95
N ARG A 123 10.12 -14.20 -1.68
CA ARG A 123 11.21 -13.77 -0.80
C ARG A 123 11.96 -12.61 -1.46
N PHE A 124 12.47 -11.71 -0.63
CA PHE A 124 13.13 -10.46 -1.03
C PHE A 124 12.21 -9.44 -1.69
N THR A 125 10.90 -9.66 -1.61
CA THR A 125 9.92 -8.62 -1.95
C THR A 125 10.14 -7.42 -1.04
N GLU A 126 10.21 -6.25 -1.67
CA GLU A 126 10.28 -4.95 -1.04
C GLU A 126 8.89 -4.32 -1.12
N ILE A 127 8.51 -3.61 -0.05
CA ILE A 127 7.25 -2.88 0.03
C ILE A 127 7.58 -1.42 0.32
N GLU A 128 6.98 -0.52 -0.42
CA GLU A 128 7.07 0.92 -0.20
C GLU A 128 5.70 1.47 0.18
N PHE A 129 5.70 2.34 1.18
CA PHE A 129 4.54 3.09 1.61
C PHE A 129 4.67 4.55 1.22
N ALA A 130 3.54 5.15 0.87
CA ALA A 130 3.45 6.58 0.61
C ALA A 130 2.14 7.16 1.17
N ALA A 131 2.19 8.38 1.71
CA ALA A 131 1.02 9.08 2.24
C ALA A 131 1.13 10.61 2.14
N ASN A 132 -0.03 11.25 2.06
CA ASN A 132 -0.19 12.69 2.25
C ASN A 132 -0.88 12.92 3.58
N SER A 133 -0.31 13.80 4.39
CA SER A 133 -0.88 14.12 5.69
C SER A 133 -2.14 14.98 5.53
N ILE A 134 -3.03 14.94 6.52
CA ILE A 134 -4.09 15.94 6.68
C ILE A 134 -3.51 17.18 7.38
N ASP A 135 -2.78 16.96 8.47
CA ASP A 135 -2.29 18.01 9.37
C ASP A 135 -0.77 17.92 9.64
N GLY A 136 0.02 17.45 8.67
CA GLY A 136 1.48 17.36 8.76
C GLY A 136 2.02 16.12 9.49
N VAL A 137 1.17 15.29 10.08
CA VAL A 137 1.55 14.05 10.77
C VAL A 137 0.71 12.88 10.26
N VAL A 138 1.39 11.76 10.02
CA VAL A 138 0.77 10.47 9.66
C VAL A 138 1.29 9.42 10.63
N THR A 139 0.39 8.58 11.15
CA THR A 139 0.76 7.39 11.92
C THR A 139 0.53 6.17 11.04
N MET A 140 1.59 5.39 10.81
CA MET A 140 1.55 4.16 10.03
C MET A 140 1.73 2.96 10.96
N CYS A 141 0.83 1.99 10.86
CA CYS A 141 0.86 0.71 11.56
C CYS A 141 1.11 -0.41 10.55
N ALA A 142 1.98 -1.35 10.90
CA ALA A 142 2.16 -2.59 10.15
C ALA A 142 1.68 -3.76 11.00
N PHE A 143 0.70 -4.50 10.50
CA PHE A 143 0.24 -5.74 11.12
C PHE A 143 1.16 -6.87 10.68
N VAL A 144 1.79 -7.51 11.65
CA VAL A 144 2.75 -8.59 11.44
C VAL A 144 2.38 -9.73 12.40
N GLN A 145 2.45 -10.96 11.93
CA GLN A 145 2.22 -12.14 12.76
C GLN A 145 3.14 -12.14 13.99
N SER A 146 2.58 -12.37 15.19
CA SER A 146 3.33 -12.22 16.46
C SER A 146 4.29 -13.37 16.77
N SER A 147 4.00 -14.59 16.31
CA SER A 147 4.53 -15.80 16.98
C SER A 147 4.88 -16.97 16.06
N ASP A 148 5.40 -16.72 14.85
CA ASP A 148 5.96 -17.79 14.02
C ASP A 148 6.99 -17.29 12.97
N SER A 149 7.42 -18.18 12.07
CA SER A 149 8.37 -17.89 11.00
C SER A 149 7.78 -17.06 9.83
N ARG A 150 6.52 -16.66 9.92
CA ARG A 150 5.77 -15.96 8.86
C ARG A 150 5.84 -14.44 8.99
N THR A 151 6.68 -13.92 9.87
CA THR A 151 6.84 -12.48 10.11
C THR A 151 7.61 -11.73 9.03
N GLY A 152 8.23 -12.43 8.07
CA GLY A 152 9.14 -11.82 7.10
C GLY A 152 10.35 -11.13 7.74
N LYS A 153 10.63 -11.43 9.03
CA LYS A 153 11.54 -10.71 9.93
C LYS A 153 11.15 -9.27 10.26
N TRP A 154 9.93 -8.83 9.92
CA TRP A 154 9.49 -7.48 10.26
C TRP A 154 9.34 -7.27 11.77
N ASN A 155 8.95 -8.31 12.52
CA ASN A 155 8.91 -8.27 13.98
C ASN A 155 10.28 -7.99 14.63
N GLU A 156 11.39 -8.33 13.96
CA GLU A 156 12.76 -8.07 14.44
C GLU A 156 13.33 -6.75 13.86
N LYS A 157 13.06 -6.49 12.58
CA LYS A 157 13.66 -5.37 11.83
C LYS A 157 12.95 -4.04 12.13
N LEU A 158 11.63 -4.01 12.24
CA LEU A 158 10.87 -2.77 12.43
C LEU A 158 11.11 -2.10 13.79
N PRO A 159 11.20 -2.83 14.93
CA PRO A 159 11.55 -2.19 16.20
C PRO A 159 12.93 -1.52 16.21
N SER A 160 13.82 -1.95 15.31
CA SER A 160 15.13 -1.31 15.10
C SER A 160 15.05 -0.06 14.20
N ASP A 161 13.88 0.23 13.61
CA ASP A 161 13.65 1.36 12.71
C ASP A 161 12.34 2.09 13.05
N ARG A 162 12.37 2.96 14.07
CA ARG A 162 11.30 3.94 14.39
C ARG A 162 9.91 3.36 14.73
N PHE A 163 9.65 2.07 14.60
CA PHE A 163 8.41 1.44 15.04
C PHE A 163 8.45 1.06 16.52
N SER A 164 7.31 1.20 17.17
CA SER A 164 7.03 0.61 18.49
C SER A 164 6.04 -0.54 18.35
N VAL A 165 6.23 -1.59 19.13
CA VAL A 165 5.32 -2.74 19.17
C VAL A 165 4.03 -2.35 19.90
N SER A 166 2.87 -2.60 19.30
CA SER A 166 1.55 -2.41 19.90
C SER A 166 1.10 -3.67 20.67
N GLY A 167 -0.08 -3.60 21.31
CA GLY A 167 -0.78 -4.80 21.76
C GLY A 167 -1.20 -5.70 20.58
N GLU A 168 -1.35 -6.99 20.85
CA GLU A 168 -1.96 -7.95 19.92
C GLU A 168 -3.49 -7.85 19.98
N PHE A 169 -4.15 -8.12 18.86
CA PHE A 169 -5.61 -8.18 18.73
C PHE A 169 -6.02 -9.37 17.87
#